data_AF-A0A820V1X6-F1
#
_entry.id   AF-A0A820V1X6-F1
#
_cell.length_a   1.000
_cell.length_b   1.000
_cell.length_c   1.000
_cell.angle_alpha   90.00
_cell.angle_beta   90.00
_cell.angle_gamma   90.00
#
_symmetry.space_group_name_H-M   'P 1'
#
loop_
_entity.id
_entity.type
_entity.pdbx_description
1 polymer ?
#
loop_
_entity_poly.entity_id
_entity_poly.type
_entity_poly.pdbx_seq_one_letter_code
_entity_poly.pdbx_strand_id
1 'polypeptide(L)'
;MLYCNIDKFSQEQVFEEYIDDFLSEQDSPLSQNNDDDSDSISTNDDNIDTILIDQVDSELHSFTPISVKSAMLEFLQLIRQSQINKKQSEHFLSFIKSILPCPNQMPKNMNSLLKRLDVTDYFKKRTICILCEKELEKKQNLYIHGLLANIVSRLALDIEEYKKLIFNPNQETKFDIPFAKVYQRLIQQHSTENLLTLLLHVDGIGLVKSSKLKLWICDASIIELPPELRYRRANVFLISVYIGYTEPNVNIWLKSSFHTLIELKKTG
;
A
#
# COMPACT_ATOMS: atom_id res chain seq x y z
N MET A 1 6.75 -19.87 13.92
CA MET A 1 5.74 -20.63 14.68
C MET A 1 5.42 -19.82 15.93
N LEU A 2 4.33 -19.04 15.89
CA LEU A 2 3.99 -18.11 16.97
C LEU A 2 3.18 -18.84 18.05
N TYR A 3 3.77 -18.94 19.24
CA TYR A 3 3.05 -19.09 20.49
C TYR A 3 3.12 -17.73 21.16
N CYS A 4 1.99 -17.04 21.32
CA CYS A 4 1.94 -15.77 22.06
C CYS A 4 0.99 -15.96 23.25
N ASN A 5 1.59 -16.02 24.44
CA ASN A 5 0.90 -16.01 25.72
C ASN A 5 0.62 -14.53 26.05
N ILE A 6 -0.63 -14.10 25.89
CA ILE A 6 -1.06 -12.70 26.03
C ILE A 6 -1.91 -12.58 27.29
N ASP A 7 -1.26 -12.64 28.44
CA ASP A 7 -1.78 -12.04 29.66
C ASP A 7 -0.93 -10.81 29.96
N LYS A 8 -1.61 -9.65 30.00
CA LYS A 8 -1.09 -8.28 30.13
C LYS A 8 -0.69 -7.65 28.78
N PHE A 9 -1.58 -6.84 28.22
CA PHE A 9 -1.36 -5.39 28.16
C PHE A 9 -2.61 -4.69 27.62
N SER A 10 -3.22 -3.91 28.50
CA SER A 10 -4.17 -2.84 28.19
C SER A 10 -3.42 -1.63 27.66
N GLN A 11 -3.86 -1.09 26.52
CA GLN A 11 -4.25 0.32 26.32
C GLN A 11 -4.28 0.66 24.83
N GLU A 12 -5.35 1.37 24.49
CA GLU A 12 -5.65 2.02 23.21
C GLU A 12 -4.54 3.00 22.80
N GLN A 13 -4.30 3.12 21.50
CA GLN A 13 -4.28 4.42 20.83
C GLN A 13 -4.34 4.29 19.31
N VAL A 14 -5.18 5.16 18.76
CA VAL A 14 -5.53 5.48 17.39
C VAL A 14 -4.32 5.60 16.46
N PHE A 15 -4.39 5.05 15.24
CA PHE A 15 -3.34 5.17 14.22
C PHE A 15 -3.95 5.18 12.81
N GLU A 16 -4.70 6.23 12.47
CA GLU A 16 -5.18 6.49 11.10
C GLU A 16 -4.44 7.64 10.38
N GLU A 17 -3.53 8.39 11.05
CA GLU A 17 -2.87 9.57 10.45
C GLU A 17 -1.50 9.32 9.78
N TYR A 18 -0.89 8.15 9.93
CA TYR A 18 0.55 7.99 9.63
C TYR A 18 0.91 7.61 8.19
N ILE A 19 -0.06 7.44 7.29
CA ILE A 19 0.23 7.05 5.89
C ILE A 19 0.47 8.27 4.98
N ASP A 20 -0.13 9.43 5.28
CA ASP A 20 0.09 10.64 4.47
C ASP A 20 1.40 11.38 4.84
N ASP A 21 1.88 11.24 6.08
CA ASP A 21 3.14 11.86 6.51
C ASP A 21 4.40 11.10 6.04
N PHE A 22 4.31 9.85 5.60
CA PHE A 22 5.49 9.08 5.19
C PHE A 22 6.12 9.53 3.84
N LEU A 23 5.48 10.50 3.15
CA LEU A 23 6.00 11.18 1.97
C LEU A 23 6.49 12.62 2.24
N SER A 24 6.44 13.07 3.50
CA SER A 24 6.98 14.36 3.95
C SER A 24 7.98 14.17 5.08
N GLU A 25 9.13 14.82 4.95
CA GLU A 25 10.27 14.86 5.88
C GLU A 25 11.25 13.68 5.74
N GLN A 26 12.55 13.90 5.53
CA GLN A 26 13.42 14.91 6.13
C GLN A 26 14.45 15.46 5.14
N ASP A 27 14.76 16.74 5.26
CA ASP A 27 16.17 17.18 5.30
C ASP A 27 16.34 18.34 6.30
N SER A 28 17.47 18.27 6.99
CA SER A 28 17.91 18.89 8.25
C SER A 28 18.11 20.43 8.27
N PRO A 29 18.42 21.02 9.46
CA PRO A 29 18.18 22.43 9.78
C PRO A 29 19.35 23.37 9.43
N LEU A 30 19.04 24.62 9.09
CA LEU A 30 19.94 25.77 9.25
C LEU A 30 19.15 27.11 9.33
N SER A 31 19.48 27.85 10.40
CA SER A 31 19.40 29.31 10.62
C SER A 31 18.07 30.09 10.48
N GLN A 32 17.58 30.52 11.66
CA GLN A 32 17.10 31.85 12.05
C GLN A 32 16.59 32.81 10.96
N ASN A 33 15.33 33.25 11.08
CA ASN A 33 15.01 34.62 11.49
C ASN A 33 13.52 34.74 11.88
N ASN A 34 13.28 35.46 12.98
CA ASN A 34 11.96 35.93 13.39
C ASN A 34 11.51 37.01 12.41
N ASP A 35 10.27 36.94 11.94
CA ASP A 35 9.49 38.12 11.59
C ASP A 35 8.02 37.83 11.93
N ASP A 36 7.51 38.64 12.86
CA ASP A 36 6.08 38.89 13.06
C ASP A 36 5.50 39.45 11.75
N ASP A 37 4.34 38.95 11.32
CA ASP A 37 3.22 39.82 11.02
C ASP A 37 1.93 39.03 10.82
N SER A 38 0.95 39.44 11.61
CA SER A 38 -0.47 39.17 11.47
C SER A 38 -0.99 39.59 10.10
N ASP A 39 -1.87 38.79 9.50
CA ASP A 39 -3.20 39.29 9.16
C ASP A 39 -4.18 38.18 8.76
N SER A 40 -5.29 38.18 9.49
CA SER A 40 -6.51 37.44 9.24
C SER A 40 -7.34 38.13 8.14
N ILE A 41 -7.61 37.44 7.02
CA ILE A 41 -8.76 37.79 6.17
C ILE A 41 -9.44 36.50 5.71
N SER A 42 -10.61 36.26 6.31
CA SER A 42 -11.65 35.36 5.81
C SER A 42 -12.32 35.97 4.58
N THR A 43 -12.43 35.22 3.48
CA THR A 43 -13.45 35.52 2.45
C THR A 43 -14.02 34.23 1.86
N ASN A 44 -15.30 34.03 2.17
CA ASN A 44 -16.32 33.15 1.58
C ASN A 44 -16.01 32.62 0.16
N ASP A 45 -16.02 31.29 0.01
CA ASP A 45 -15.52 30.56 -1.16
C ASP A 45 -16.61 30.01 -2.10
N ASP A 46 -17.89 30.36 -1.90
CA ASP A 46 -19.00 29.66 -2.59
C ASP A 46 -19.52 30.32 -3.89
N ASN A 47 -18.84 31.35 -4.42
CA ASN A 47 -19.30 32.09 -5.62
C ASN A 47 -18.27 32.21 -6.76
N ILE A 48 -17.15 31.50 -6.68
CA ILE A 48 -16.00 31.66 -7.61
C ILE A 48 -16.06 30.72 -8.83
N ASP A 49 -16.90 29.69 -8.80
CA ASP A 49 -16.83 28.61 -9.80
C ASP A 49 -17.40 28.95 -11.19
N THR A 50 -18.26 29.95 -11.32
CA THR A 50 -18.83 30.33 -12.63
C THR A 50 -17.96 31.32 -13.40
N ILE A 51 -17.12 32.12 -12.73
CA ILE A 51 -16.30 33.17 -13.37
C ILE A 51 -14.98 32.60 -13.93
N LEU A 52 -14.50 31.46 -13.42
CA LEU A 52 -13.19 30.92 -13.78
C LEU A 52 -13.15 30.13 -15.09
N ILE A 53 -14.30 29.64 -15.59
CA ILE A 53 -14.37 28.80 -16.81
C ILE A 53 -14.25 29.68 -18.06
N ASP A 54 -14.85 30.88 -18.05
CA ASP A 54 -14.84 31.81 -19.20
C ASP A 54 -13.46 32.41 -19.52
N GLN A 55 -12.49 32.29 -18.62
CA GLN A 55 -11.14 32.83 -18.81
C GLN A 55 -10.14 31.82 -19.39
N VAL A 56 -10.52 30.56 -19.55
CA VAL A 56 -9.60 29.49 -20.01
C VAL A 56 -9.10 29.75 -21.43
N ASP A 57 -9.93 30.32 -22.28
CA ASP A 57 -9.58 30.68 -23.67
C ASP A 57 -8.94 32.07 -23.80
N SER A 58 -8.77 32.81 -22.69
CA SER A 58 -8.09 34.10 -22.71
C SER A 58 -6.57 33.95 -22.85
N GLU A 59 -5.90 35.05 -23.20
CA GLU A 59 -4.44 35.11 -23.28
C GLU A 59 -3.80 34.93 -21.90
N LEU A 60 -2.68 34.22 -21.84
CA LEU A 60 -1.89 34.01 -20.61
C LEU A 60 -1.44 35.34 -19.99
N HIS A 61 -1.12 36.30 -20.86
CA HIS A 61 -0.78 37.68 -20.58
C HIS A 61 -1.09 38.52 -21.83
N SER A 62 -1.41 39.81 -21.65
CA SER A 62 -1.73 40.76 -22.74
C SER A 62 -0.63 41.01 -23.79
N PHE A 63 0.56 40.42 -23.60
CA PHE A 63 1.71 40.58 -24.49
C PHE A 63 2.20 39.23 -25.03
N THR A 64 1.46 38.15 -24.77
CA THR A 64 1.79 36.82 -25.25
C THR A 64 0.61 36.28 -26.05
N PRO A 65 0.81 35.81 -27.29
CA PRO A 65 -0.26 35.27 -28.13
C PRO A 65 -0.74 33.88 -27.68
N ILE A 66 -0.24 33.37 -26.55
CA ILE A 66 -0.51 32.03 -26.04
C ILE A 66 -1.70 32.10 -25.10
N SER A 67 -2.71 31.27 -25.32
CA SER A 67 -3.86 31.17 -24.41
C SER A 67 -3.48 30.44 -23.13
N VAL A 68 -4.20 30.72 -22.04
CA VAL A 68 -4.03 30.04 -20.75
C VAL A 68 -4.20 28.53 -20.93
N LYS A 69 -5.21 28.10 -21.70
CA LYS A 69 -5.44 26.69 -22.05
C LYS A 69 -4.23 26.05 -22.73
N SER A 70 -3.65 26.70 -23.74
CA SER A 70 -2.50 26.16 -24.47
C SER A 70 -1.30 25.98 -23.53
N ALA A 71 -1.00 27.00 -22.73
CA ALA A 71 0.09 26.96 -21.76
C ALA A 71 -0.10 25.85 -20.71
N MET A 72 -1.32 25.65 -20.20
CA MET A 72 -1.63 24.58 -19.25
C MET A 72 -1.48 23.19 -19.89
N LEU A 73 -1.91 23.01 -21.15
CA LEU A 73 -1.77 21.75 -21.87
C LEU A 73 -0.31 21.42 -22.19
N GLU A 74 0.46 22.40 -22.65
CA GLU A 74 1.91 22.24 -22.90
C GLU A 74 2.64 21.88 -21.61
N PHE A 75 2.31 22.55 -20.50
CA PHE A 75 2.84 22.21 -19.20
C PHE A 75 2.54 20.76 -18.80
N LEU A 76 1.28 20.31 -18.95
CA LEU A 76 0.91 18.92 -18.67
C LEU A 76 1.65 17.90 -19.54
N GLN A 77 1.85 18.21 -20.82
CA GLN A 77 2.61 17.36 -21.74
C GLN A 77 4.07 17.26 -21.30
N LEU A 78 4.68 18.39 -20.93
CA LEU A 78 6.04 18.45 -20.43
C LEU A 78 6.22 17.64 -19.15
N ILE A 79 5.31 17.78 -18.17
CA ILE A 79 5.33 16.99 -16.93
C ILE A 79 5.22 15.49 -17.23
N ARG A 80 4.32 15.11 -18.15
CA ARG A 80 4.12 13.70 -18.51
C ARG A 80 5.34 13.09 -19.18
N GLN A 81 6.09 13.86 -19.96
CA GLN A 81 7.31 13.41 -20.63
C GLN A 81 8.52 13.36 -19.69
N SER A 82 8.56 14.21 -18.67
CA SER A 82 9.73 14.35 -17.78
C SER A 82 9.78 13.35 -16.61
N GLN A 83 8.76 12.49 -16.46
CA GLN A 83 8.66 11.51 -15.36
C GLN A 83 8.79 12.12 -13.95
N ILE A 84 8.45 13.40 -13.79
CA ILE A 84 8.50 14.05 -12.48
C ILE A 84 7.27 13.68 -11.64
N ASN A 85 7.44 13.66 -10.32
CA ASN A 85 6.34 13.37 -9.40
C ASN A 85 5.42 14.60 -9.18
N LYS A 86 4.28 14.40 -8.50
CA LYS A 86 3.28 15.45 -8.26
C LYS A 86 3.88 16.68 -7.54
N LYS A 87 4.66 16.46 -6.48
CA LYS A 87 5.29 17.54 -5.69
C LYS A 87 6.27 18.36 -6.54
N GLN A 88 7.10 17.70 -7.33
CA GLN A 88 8.01 18.34 -8.29
C GLN A 88 7.24 19.15 -9.34
N SER A 89 6.11 18.61 -9.83
CA SER A 89 5.24 19.30 -10.78
C SER A 89 4.65 20.59 -10.19
N GLU A 90 4.25 20.57 -8.92
CA GLU A 90 3.73 21.75 -8.21
C GLU A 90 4.80 22.82 -8.01
N HIS A 91 6.02 22.43 -7.60
CA HIS A 91 7.15 23.36 -7.50
C HIS A 91 7.48 23.99 -8.85
N PHE A 92 7.47 23.19 -9.92
CA PHE A 92 7.78 23.69 -11.26
C PHE A 92 6.69 24.62 -11.79
N LEU A 93 5.42 24.31 -11.52
CA LEU A 93 4.30 25.19 -11.85
C LEU A 93 4.39 26.53 -11.11
N SER A 94 4.72 26.49 -9.81
CA SER A 94 4.94 27.68 -8.99
C SER A 94 6.11 28.52 -9.53
N PHE A 95 7.21 27.85 -9.92
CA PHE A 95 8.36 28.51 -10.54
C PHE A 95 7.97 29.21 -11.84
N ILE A 96 7.28 28.54 -12.76
CA ILE A 96 6.79 29.13 -14.02
C ILE A 96 5.89 30.34 -13.73
N LYS A 97 4.96 30.21 -12.78
CA LYS A 97 4.08 31.31 -12.41
C LYS A 97 4.85 32.53 -11.90
N SER A 98 5.94 32.33 -11.16
CA SER A 98 6.75 33.41 -10.61
C SER A 98 7.58 34.18 -11.65
N ILE A 99 7.93 33.54 -12.76
CA ILE A 99 8.69 34.18 -13.85
C ILE A 99 7.80 34.84 -14.91
N LEU A 100 6.51 34.51 -14.94
CA LEU A 100 5.56 35.11 -15.88
C LEU A 100 5.26 36.57 -15.51
N PRO A 101 5.16 37.49 -16.50
CA PRO A 101 4.79 38.87 -16.24
C PRO A 101 3.45 38.99 -15.50
N CYS A 102 3.33 40.01 -14.64
CA CYS A 102 2.09 40.27 -13.90
C CYS A 102 1.25 41.34 -14.63
N PRO A 103 -0.08 41.16 -14.74
CA PRO A 103 -0.87 40.03 -14.23
C PRO A 103 -0.87 38.81 -15.19
N ASN A 104 -0.65 37.61 -14.67
CA ASN A 104 -0.84 36.36 -15.43
C ASN A 104 -1.92 35.46 -14.81
N GLN A 105 -2.52 34.62 -15.64
CA GLN A 105 -3.60 33.74 -15.25
C GLN A 105 -3.16 32.28 -14.99
N MET A 106 -1.86 32.00 -14.93
CA MET A 106 -1.36 30.63 -14.71
C MET A 106 -1.81 30.10 -13.34
N PRO A 107 -2.27 28.84 -13.22
CA PRO A 107 -2.66 28.25 -11.94
C PRO A 107 -1.48 28.16 -10.96
N LYS A 108 -1.76 28.22 -9.65
CA LYS A 108 -0.73 28.11 -8.59
C LYS A 108 -0.36 26.66 -8.24
N ASN A 109 -1.28 25.71 -8.47
CA ASN A 109 -1.10 24.31 -8.11
C ASN A 109 -1.76 23.38 -9.13
N MET A 110 -1.38 22.10 -9.09
CA MET A 110 -1.84 21.09 -10.03
C MET A 110 -3.34 20.87 -9.97
N ASN A 111 -3.95 20.90 -8.78
CA ASN A 111 -5.39 20.71 -8.64
C ASN A 111 -6.18 21.82 -9.36
N SER A 112 -5.74 23.08 -9.21
CA SER A 112 -6.37 24.23 -9.89
C SER A 112 -6.21 24.13 -11.41
N LEU A 113 -5.03 23.68 -11.87
CA LEU A 113 -4.77 23.46 -13.29
C LEU A 113 -5.69 22.39 -13.87
N LEU A 114 -5.82 21.25 -13.20
CA LEU A 114 -6.67 20.14 -13.64
C LEU A 114 -8.15 20.53 -13.60
N LYS A 115 -8.60 21.24 -12.56
CA LYS A 115 -9.98 21.76 -12.45
C LYS A 115 -10.32 22.68 -13.63
N ARG A 116 -9.41 23.59 -13.99
CA ARG A 116 -9.62 24.53 -15.12
C ARG A 116 -9.60 23.86 -16.49
N LEU A 117 -8.94 22.71 -16.61
CA LEU A 117 -8.93 21.91 -17.85
C LEU A 117 -10.04 20.86 -17.90
N ASP A 118 -10.92 20.82 -16.90
CA ASP A 118 -11.95 19.79 -16.75
C ASP A 118 -11.37 18.35 -16.77
N VAL A 119 -10.18 18.18 -16.19
CA VAL A 119 -9.51 16.87 -16.06
C VAL A 119 -9.85 16.29 -14.70
N THR A 120 -10.86 15.41 -14.66
CA THR A 120 -11.29 14.72 -13.44
C THR A 120 -10.36 13.58 -13.02
N ASP A 121 -9.78 12.87 -14.00
CA ASP A 121 -9.00 11.66 -13.77
C ASP A 121 -7.59 11.75 -14.37
N TYR A 122 -6.72 12.54 -13.74
CA TYR A 122 -5.32 12.66 -14.16
C TYR A 122 -4.52 11.36 -13.91
N PHE A 123 -4.90 10.57 -12.89
CA PHE A 123 -4.30 9.27 -12.59
C PHE A 123 -5.38 8.19 -12.45
N LYS A 124 -5.35 7.18 -13.33
CA LYS A 124 -6.19 5.99 -13.20
C LYS A 124 -5.44 4.90 -12.43
N LYS A 125 -5.81 4.70 -11.16
CA LYS A 125 -5.34 3.54 -10.38
C LYS A 125 -6.08 2.29 -10.87
N ARG A 126 -5.34 1.29 -11.34
CA ARG A 126 -5.89 -0.03 -11.70
C ARG A 126 -5.46 -1.05 -10.68
N THR A 127 -6.39 -1.91 -10.27
CA THR A 127 -6.10 -3.08 -9.43
C THR A 127 -6.38 -4.30 -10.27
N ILE A 128 -5.42 -5.22 -10.37
CA ILE A 128 -5.52 -6.40 -11.24
C ILE A 128 -5.34 -7.63 -10.38
N CYS A 129 -6.22 -8.63 -10.54
CA CYS A 129 -6.06 -9.92 -9.90
C CYS A 129 -4.89 -10.68 -10.52
N ILE A 130 -3.89 -11.09 -9.73
CA ILE A 130 -2.72 -11.83 -10.23
C ILE A 130 -3.05 -13.25 -10.71
N LEU A 131 -4.21 -13.80 -10.34
CA LEU A 131 -4.60 -15.18 -10.68
C LEU A 131 -5.41 -15.26 -11.97
N CYS A 132 -6.27 -14.28 -12.23
CA CYS A 132 -7.18 -14.29 -13.38
C CYS A 132 -7.01 -13.08 -14.31
N GLU A 133 -6.08 -12.18 -14.01
CA GLU A 133 -5.73 -10.98 -14.80
C GLU A 133 -6.88 -10.00 -15.04
N LYS A 134 -8.01 -10.18 -14.35
CA LYS A 134 -9.15 -9.27 -14.43
C LYS A 134 -8.89 -8.01 -13.60
N GLU A 135 -9.31 -6.86 -14.14
CA GLU A 135 -9.34 -5.59 -13.42
C GLU A 135 -10.41 -5.68 -12.32
N LEU A 136 -10.02 -5.39 -11.08
CA LEU A 136 -10.89 -5.36 -9.93
C LEU A 136 -11.42 -3.94 -9.77
N GLU A 137 -12.73 -3.77 -9.90
CA GLU A 137 -13.39 -2.52 -9.56
C GLU A 137 -13.33 -2.31 -8.04
N LYS A 138 -13.08 -1.07 -7.62
CA LYS A 138 -12.85 -0.56 -6.24
C LYS A 138 -13.35 -1.43 -5.07
N LYS A 139 -12.52 -1.48 -4.02
CA LYS A 139 -12.84 -1.84 -2.61
C LYS A 139 -13.37 -3.26 -2.35
N GLN A 140 -12.85 -4.27 -3.03
CA GLN A 140 -12.74 -5.56 -2.34
C GLN A 140 -11.49 -5.49 -1.47
N ASN A 141 -11.67 -5.13 -0.20
CA ASN A 141 -10.74 -5.51 0.83
C ASN A 141 -10.67 -7.03 0.73
N LEU A 142 -9.67 -7.54 0.01
CA LEU A 142 -9.45 -8.96 -0.11
C LEU A 142 -8.86 -9.38 1.23
N TYR A 143 -9.75 -9.55 2.21
CA TYR A 143 -9.38 -9.92 3.56
C TYR A 143 -8.64 -11.25 3.48
N ILE A 144 -7.52 -11.36 4.20
CA ILE A 144 -6.73 -12.59 4.35
C ILE A 144 -7.65 -13.79 4.64
N HIS A 145 -8.75 -13.56 5.37
CA HIS A 145 -9.84 -14.51 5.59
C HIS A 145 -10.37 -15.16 4.30
N GLY A 146 -10.81 -14.36 3.32
CA GLY A 146 -11.46 -14.88 2.12
C GLY A 146 -10.50 -15.68 1.25
N LEU A 147 -9.23 -15.27 1.21
CA LEU A 147 -8.18 -16.01 0.52
C LEU A 147 -7.91 -17.36 1.19
N LEU A 148 -7.69 -17.35 2.51
CA LEU A 148 -7.41 -18.56 3.28
C LEU A 148 -8.59 -19.53 3.23
N ALA A 149 -9.81 -19.05 3.45
CA ALA A 149 -11.03 -19.85 3.39
C ALA A 149 -11.22 -20.49 2.00
N ASN A 150 -10.91 -19.76 0.92
CA ASN A 150 -10.98 -20.30 -0.43
C ASN A 150 -9.95 -21.40 -0.65
N ILE A 151 -8.68 -21.20 -0.25
CA ILE A 151 -7.63 -22.21 -0.39
C ILE A 151 -8.00 -23.47 0.41
N VAL A 152 -8.41 -23.31 1.66
CA VAL A 152 -8.82 -24.43 2.54
C VAL A 152 -10.02 -25.16 1.96
N SER A 153 -11.06 -24.45 1.50
CA SER A 153 -12.25 -25.08 0.92
C SER A 153 -11.93 -25.84 -0.37
N ARG A 154 -11.07 -25.26 -1.22
CA ARG A 154 -10.68 -25.85 -2.51
C ARG A 154 -9.80 -27.09 -2.34
N LEU A 155 -8.96 -27.13 -1.31
CA LEU A 155 -7.95 -28.18 -1.09
C LEU A 155 -8.25 -29.04 0.16
N ALA A 156 -9.49 -29.02 0.65
CA ALA A 156 -9.87 -29.69 1.89
C ALA A 156 -9.54 -31.19 1.89
N LEU A 157 -9.76 -31.87 0.76
CA LEU A 157 -9.46 -33.30 0.62
C LEU A 157 -7.95 -33.58 0.69
N ASP A 158 -7.14 -32.78 -0.03
CA ASP A 158 -5.68 -32.91 0.00
C ASP A 158 -5.12 -32.66 1.40
N ILE A 159 -5.68 -31.68 2.11
CA ILE A 159 -5.32 -31.35 3.50
C ILE A 159 -5.59 -32.54 4.42
N GLU A 160 -6.79 -33.11 4.36
CA GLU A 160 -7.18 -34.22 5.24
C GLU A 160 -6.44 -35.51 4.93
N GLU A 161 -6.15 -35.78 3.66
CA GLU A 161 -5.32 -36.92 3.26
C GLU A 161 -3.88 -36.77 3.76
N TYR A 162 -3.27 -35.60 3.57
CA TYR A 162 -1.90 -35.35 4.01
C TYR A 162 -1.77 -35.35 5.53
N LYS A 163 -2.75 -34.82 6.27
CA LYS A 163 -2.82 -34.94 7.73
C LYS A 163 -2.72 -36.39 8.19
N LYS A 164 -3.48 -37.32 7.60
CA LYS A 164 -3.43 -38.75 7.98
C LYS A 164 -2.03 -39.35 7.80
N LEU A 165 -1.32 -38.91 6.75
CA LEU A 165 0.06 -39.33 6.51
C LEU A 165 1.01 -38.78 7.60
N ILE A 166 0.86 -37.50 7.96
CA ILE A 166 1.64 -36.84 9.03
C ILE A 166 1.46 -37.55 10.38
N PHE A 167 0.25 -37.99 10.70
CA PHE A 167 -0.07 -38.62 12.00
C PHE A 167 0.23 -40.12 12.08
N ASN A 168 0.73 -40.74 11.00
CA ASN A 168 0.99 -42.17 11.00
C ASN A 168 2.37 -42.48 11.64
N PRO A 169 2.40 -43.09 12.85
CA PRO A 169 3.65 -43.36 13.56
C PRO A 169 4.52 -44.45 12.90
N ASN A 170 3.96 -45.23 11.97
CA ASN A 170 4.63 -46.38 11.35
C ASN A 170 5.32 -46.04 10.03
N GLN A 171 5.16 -44.82 9.52
CA GLN A 171 5.91 -44.40 8.35
C GLN A 171 7.14 -43.59 8.83
N GLU A 172 8.34 -44.13 8.62
CA GLU A 172 9.60 -43.38 8.64
C GLU A 172 9.51 -42.26 7.61
N THR A 173 8.96 -41.13 8.00
CA THR A 173 8.43 -40.22 7.00
C THR A 173 9.42 -39.16 6.62
N LYS A 174 9.87 -39.30 5.37
CA LYS A 174 10.38 -38.27 4.47
C LYS A 174 9.35 -37.15 4.25
N PHE A 175 8.75 -36.59 5.29
CA PHE A 175 7.96 -35.39 5.14
C PHE A 175 8.91 -34.21 5.20
N ASP A 176 9.00 -33.49 4.08
CA ASP A 176 9.59 -32.16 4.02
C ASP A 176 8.64 -31.16 4.72
N ILE A 177 8.52 -31.33 6.04
CA ILE A 177 7.82 -30.40 6.93
C ILE A 177 8.90 -29.57 7.61
N PRO A 178 8.99 -28.27 7.27
CA PRO A 178 9.86 -27.35 7.98
C PRO A 178 9.54 -27.38 9.47
N PHE A 179 10.58 -27.50 10.30
CA PHE A 179 10.44 -27.57 11.76
C PHE A 179 9.58 -28.74 12.27
N ALA A 180 9.62 -29.90 11.60
CA ALA A 180 8.82 -31.09 11.89
C ALA A 180 8.71 -31.44 13.39
N LYS A 181 9.82 -31.40 14.14
CA LYS A 181 9.81 -31.69 15.60
C LYS A 181 8.92 -30.73 16.39
N VAL A 182 8.93 -29.44 16.04
CA VAL A 182 8.14 -28.42 16.74
C VAL A 182 6.66 -28.57 16.36
N TYR A 183 6.39 -28.79 15.08
CA TYR A 183 5.06 -29.06 14.57
C TYR A 183 4.42 -30.31 15.19
N GLN A 184 5.17 -31.41 15.29
CA GLN A 184 4.72 -32.64 15.96
C GLN A 184 4.35 -32.40 17.43
N ARG A 185 5.17 -31.64 18.17
CA ARG A 185 4.86 -31.28 19.56
C ARG A 185 3.60 -30.43 19.65
N LEU A 186 3.43 -29.45 18.75
CA LEU A 186 2.23 -28.62 18.72
C LEU A 186 0.97 -29.45 18.54
N ILE A 187 0.97 -30.36 17.58
CA ILE A 187 -0.24 -31.14 17.34
C ILE A 187 -0.48 -32.16 18.45
N GLN A 188 0.57 -32.74 19.03
CA GLN A 188 0.40 -33.60 20.21
C GLN A 188 -0.26 -32.83 21.37
N GLN A 189 0.08 -31.55 21.57
CA GLN A 189 -0.53 -30.70 22.59
C GLN A 189 -1.97 -30.31 22.29
N HIS A 190 -2.36 -30.30 21.01
CA HIS A 190 -3.66 -29.79 20.53
C HIS A 190 -4.37 -30.83 19.65
N SER A 191 -4.25 -32.12 20.01
CA SER A 191 -4.64 -33.25 19.15
C SER A 191 -6.15 -33.37 18.90
N THR A 192 -6.96 -32.69 19.71
CA THR A 192 -8.42 -32.62 19.58
C THR A 192 -8.91 -31.44 18.77
N GLU A 193 -8.02 -30.51 18.40
CA GLU A 193 -8.37 -29.31 17.63
C GLU A 193 -8.18 -29.57 16.12
N ASN A 194 -9.12 -29.07 15.30
CA ASN A 194 -8.92 -28.99 13.85
C ASN A 194 -7.95 -27.86 13.54
N LEU A 195 -6.66 -28.14 13.68
CA LEU A 195 -5.61 -27.16 13.45
C LEU A 195 -5.22 -27.07 11.98
N LEU A 196 -4.96 -25.83 11.58
CA LEU A 196 -4.26 -25.48 10.36
C LEU A 196 -3.03 -24.67 10.76
N THR A 197 -1.86 -25.04 10.26
CA THR A 197 -0.60 -24.41 10.61
C THR A 197 -0.07 -23.63 9.43
N LEU A 198 0.26 -22.37 9.68
CA LEU A 198 0.86 -21.50 8.68
C LEU A 198 2.38 -21.47 8.82
N LEU A 199 3.06 -21.74 7.72
CA LEU A 199 4.48 -21.46 7.54
C LEU A 199 4.62 -20.06 6.97
N LEU A 200 5.15 -19.14 7.78
CA LEU A 200 5.38 -17.76 7.38
C LEU A 200 6.74 -17.64 6.69
N HIS A 201 6.75 -16.99 5.53
CA HIS A 201 7.99 -16.60 4.85
C HIS A 201 8.11 -15.08 4.90
N VAL A 202 9.31 -14.60 5.19
CA VAL A 202 9.65 -13.17 5.17
C VAL A 202 10.84 -13.01 4.25
N ASP A 203 10.66 -12.23 3.19
CA ASP A 203 11.72 -11.97 2.22
C ASP A 203 11.80 -10.48 1.86
N GLY A 204 12.99 -10.02 1.51
CA GLY A 204 13.31 -8.63 1.18
C GLY A 204 13.79 -8.49 -0.26
N ILE A 205 13.02 -7.82 -1.09
CA ILE A 205 13.32 -7.58 -2.51
C ILE A 205 13.81 -6.14 -2.70
N GLY A 206 14.96 -5.94 -3.34
CA GLY A 206 15.42 -4.61 -3.74
C GLY A 206 14.55 -4.04 -4.86
N LEU A 207 13.97 -2.85 -4.67
CA LEU A 207 13.07 -2.25 -5.66
C LEU A 207 13.81 -1.54 -6.80
N VAL A 208 15.00 -1.00 -6.53
CA VAL A 208 15.80 -0.25 -7.50
C VAL A 208 17.26 -0.66 -7.37
N LYS A 209 17.98 -0.76 -8.50
CA LYS A 209 19.39 -1.18 -8.54
C LYS A 209 20.35 -0.28 -7.73
N SER A 210 19.97 0.95 -7.38
CA SER A 210 20.84 1.94 -6.73
C SER A 210 20.36 2.46 -5.37
N SER A 211 19.17 2.07 -4.89
CA SER A 211 18.64 2.61 -3.63
C SER A 211 18.65 1.54 -2.53
N LYS A 212 18.83 2.01 -1.29
CA LYS A 212 18.65 1.21 -0.07
C LYS A 212 17.20 0.76 0.12
N LEU A 213 16.28 1.13 -0.78
CA LEU A 213 14.84 0.88 -0.66
C LEU A 213 14.53 -0.59 -0.95
N LYS A 214 13.95 -1.26 0.05
CA LYS A 214 13.56 -2.66 -0.02
C LYS A 214 12.06 -2.80 0.17
N LEU A 215 11.51 -3.78 -0.54
CA LEU A 215 10.17 -4.31 -0.39
C LEU A 215 10.26 -5.58 0.45
N TRP A 216 9.76 -5.54 1.66
CA TRP A 216 9.63 -6.68 2.54
C TRP A 216 8.25 -7.29 2.38
N ILE A 217 8.22 -8.60 2.15
CA ILE A 217 7.02 -9.37 1.89
C ILE A 217 6.89 -10.41 2.98
N CYS A 218 5.74 -10.45 3.64
CA CYS A 218 5.36 -11.56 4.50
C CYS A 218 4.23 -12.32 3.80
N ASP A 219 4.51 -13.56 3.42
CA ASP A 219 3.53 -14.48 2.87
C ASP A 219 3.45 -15.74 3.74
N ALA A 220 2.45 -16.58 3.46
CA ALA A 220 2.27 -17.83 4.17
C ALA A 220 1.83 -18.97 3.26
N SER A 221 2.24 -20.17 3.65
CA SER A 221 1.76 -21.43 3.10
C SER A 221 1.21 -22.35 4.19
N ILE A 222 0.28 -23.22 3.81
CA ILE A 222 -0.36 -24.19 4.73
C ILE A 222 0.53 -25.43 4.86
N ILE A 223 0.93 -25.80 6.08
CA ILE A 223 1.80 -26.96 6.32
C ILE A 223 1.09 -28.26 5.98
N GLU A 224 -0.20 -28.35 6.28
CA GLU A 224 -1.05 -29.51 6.04
C GLU A 224 -1.32 -29.77 4.56
N LEU A 225 -0.77 -28.99 3.63
CA LEU A 225 -0.73 -29.33 2.22
C LEU A 225 0.48 -30.20 1.86
N PRO A 226 0.34 -31.16 0.93
CA PRO A 226 1.47 -31.87 0.33
C PRO A 226 2.51 -30.90 -0.26
N PRO A 227 3.82 -31.21 -0.23
CA PRO A 227 4.88 -30.31 -0.72
C PRO A 227 4.64 -29.80 -2.15
N GLU A 228 4.13 -30.66 -3.04
CA GLU A 228 3.84 -30.34 -4.44
C GLU A 228 2.72 -29.31 -4.64
N LEU A 229 1.83 -29.18 -3.64
CA LEU A 229 0.73 -28.21 -3.62
C LEU A 229 1.10 -26.99 -2.78
N ARG A 230 1.82 -27.17 -1.67
CA ARG A 230 2.14 -26.13 -0.69
C ARG A 230 2.82 -24.91 -1.30
N TYR A 231 3.80 -25.14 -2.17
CA TYR A 231 4.62 -24.06 -2.76
C TYR A 231 4.08 -23.56 -4.11
N ARG A 232 2.91 -24.01 -4.56
CA ARG A 232 2.27 -23.43 -5.75
C ARG A 232 1.83 -22.00 -5.43
N ARG A 233 2.12 -21.07 -6.34
CA ARG A 233 1.77 -19.64 -6.19
C ARG A 233 0.29 -19.40 -5.85
N ALA A 234 -0.61 -20.24 -6.35
CA ALA A 234 -2.05 -20.14 -6.06
C ALA A 234 -2.45 -20.56 -4.63
N ASN A 235 -1.52 -21.16 -3.87
CA ASN A 235 -1.73 -21.69 -2.52
C ASN A 235 -0.86 -20.97 -1.47
N VAL A 236 0.03 -20.08 -1.92
CA VAL A 236 0.75 -19.12 -1.07
C VAL A 236 -0.05 -17.83 -1.09
N PHE A 237 -0.33 -17.27 0.08
CA PHE A 237 -1.09 -16.02 0.19
C PHE A 237 -0.28 -14.96 0.90
N LEU A 238 -0.40 -13.73 0.41
CA LEU A 238 0.28 -12.56 0.94
C LEU A 238 -0.43 -12.09 2.22
N ILE A 239 0.32 -11.97 3.31
CA ILE A 239 -0.17 -11.46 4.60
C ILE A 239 0.06 -9.96 4.68
N SER A 240 1.28 -9.52 4.37
CA SER A 240 1.63 -8.11 4.50
C SER A 240 2.79 -7.73 3.59
N VAL A 241 2.83 -6.45 3.23
CA VAL A 241 3.95 -5.81 2.54
C VAL A 241 4.43 -4.64 3.37
N TYR A 242 5.73 -4.42 3.43
CA TYR A 242 6.36 -3.25 4.03
C TYR A 242 7.42 -2.69 3.07
N ILE A 243 7.45 -1.38 2.90
CA ILE A 243 8.45 -0.73 2.05
C ILE A 243 9.28 0.18 2.94
N GLY A 244 10.60 0.00 2.92
CA GLY A 244 11.49 0.79 3.73
C GLY A 244 12.96 0.61 3.38
N TYR A 245 13.80 1.50 3.91
CA TYR A 245 15.24 1.46 3.69
C TYR A 245 15.97 0.44 4.57
N THR A 246 15.29 -0.03 5.62
CA THR A 246 15.80 -0.99 6.61
C THR A 246 14.84 -2.18 6.72
N GLU A 247 15.33 -3.24 7.36
CA GLU A 247 14.49 -4.37 7.75
C GLU A 247 13.44 -3.93 8.77
N PRO A 248 12.15 -4.24 8.56
CA PRO A 248 11.11 -3.90 9.50
C PRO A 248 11.32 -4.65 10.82
N ASN A 249 11.02 -3.99 11.94
CA ASN A 249 10.81 -4.74 13.18
C ASN A 249 9.55 -5.59 13.01
N VAL A 250 9.75 -6.90 12.77
CA VAL A 250 8.68 -7.87 12.45
C VAL A 250 7.56 -7.87 13.48
N ASN A 251 7.88 -7.69 14.77
CA ASN A 251 6.89 -7.68 15.84
C ASN A 251 5.94 -6.50 15.74
N ILE A 252 6.43 -5.34 15.29
CA ILE A 252 5.63 -4.14 15.10
C ILE A 252 4.86 -4.26 13.79
N TRP A 253 5.57 -4.58 12.71
CA TRP A 253 5.02 -4.66 11.36
C TRP A 253 3.85 -5.65 11.27
N LEU A 254 4.02 -6.87 11.78
CA LEU A 254 3.02 -7.93 11.63
C LEU A 254 1.98 -7.94 12.74
N LYS A 255 2.04 -7.02 13.71
CA LYS A 255 1.12 -7.00 14.88
C LYS A 255 -0.35 -7.01 14.45
N SER A 256 -0.73 -6.12 13.54
CA SER A 256 -2.11 -6.00 13.05
C SER A 256 -2.54 -7.22 12.22
N SER A 257 -1.67 -7.69 11.33
CA SER A 257 -1.95 -8.86 10.50
C SER A 257 -2.13 -10.12 11.34
N PHE A 258 -1.31 -10.30 12.39
CA PHE A 258 -1.45 -11.42 13.32
C PHE A 258 -2.66 -11.27 14.23
N HIS A 259 -3.02 -10.06 14.64
CA HIS A 259 -4.28 -9.83 15.35
C HIS A 259 -5.47 -10.33 14.50
N THR A 260 -5.50 -9.94 13.22
CA THR A 260 -6.53 -10.40 12.27
C THR A 260 -6.54 -11.93 12.13
N LEU A 261 -5.38 -12.58 12.03
CA LEU A 261 -5.28 -14.04 11.96
C LEU A 261 -5.73 -14.74 13.26
N ILE A 262 -5.48 -14.13 14.42
CA ILE A 262 -5.92 -14.65 15.71
C ILE A 262 -7.44 -14.51 15.85
N GLU A 263 -8.00 -13.37 15.44
CA GLU A 263 -9.45 -13.18 15.37
C GLU A 263 -10.10 -14.20 14.44
N LEU A 264 -9.46 -14.47 13.30
CA LEU A 264 -9.90 -15.51 12.37
C LEU A 264 -9.97 -16.89 13.02
N LYS A 265 -8.95 -17.30 13.76
CA LYS A 265 -8.98 -18.57 14.52
C LYS A 265 -10.19 -18.65 15.46
N LYS A 266 -10.63 -17.52 16.03
CA LYS A 266 -11.80 -17.50 16.93
C LYS A 266 -13.13 -17.68 16.18
N THR A 267 -13.17 -17.36 14.88
CA THR A 267 -14.39 -17.43 14.08
C THR A 267 -14.68 -18.82 13.49
N GLY A 268 -13.70 -19.74 13.48
CA GLY A 268 -13.83 -21.11 12.99
C GLY A 268 -12.67 -21.51 12.10
#